data_AF-A0A4U2GY31-F1
#
_entry.id   AF-A0A4U2GY31-F1
#
_cell.length_a   1.000
_cell.length_b   1.000
_cell.length_c   1.000
_cell.angle_alpha   90.00
_cell.angle_beta   90.00
_cell.angle_gamma   90.00
#
_symmetry.space_group_name_H-M   'P 1'
#
loop_
_entity.id
_entity.type
_entity.pdbx_description
1 polymer ?
#
loop_
_entity_poly.entity_id
_entity_poly.type
_entity_poly.pdbx_seq_one_letter_code
_entity_poly.pdbx_strand_id
1 'polypeptide(L)' 'MLSSRMDKSQYELFNVLNDTILLRFDRLTPWEKNFITELHHKVVTRQLISIKQKQLALKI' A
#
# COMPACT_ATOMS: atom_id res chain seq x y z
N MET A 1 15.79 20.74 -10.47
CA MET A 1 15.86 19.27 -10.54
C MET A 1 14.99 18.70 -9.43
N LEU A 2 13.80 18.19 -9.76
CA LEU A 2 12.92 17.55 -8.79
C LEU A 2 13.57 16.24 -8.34
N SER A 3 14.04 16.19 -7.10
CA SER A 3 14.45 14.94 -6.46
C SER A 3 13.25 14.00 -6.42
N SER A 4 13.14 13.12 -7.42
CA SER A 4 12.10 12.09 -7.56
C SER A 4 12.31 10.93 -6.57
N ARG A 5 12.82 11.20 -5.37
CA ARG A 5 12.92 10.18 -4.34
C ARG A 5 11.60 10.19 -3.59
N MET A 6 10.84 9.11 -3.79
CA MET A 6 9.69 8.80 -2.97
C MET A 6 10.11 8.91 -1.49
N ASP A 7 9.28 9.54 -0.68
CA ASP A 7 9.56 9.65 0.75
C ASP A 7 9.75 8.26 1.35
N LYS A 8 10.67 8.12 2.32
CA LYS A 8 11.04 6.81 2.89
C LYS A 8 9.81 6.07 3.43
N SER A 9 8.87 6.81 4.03
CA SER A 9 7.62 6.25 4.55
C SER A 9 6.68 5.71 3.46
N GLN A 10 6.70 6.31 2.26
CA GLN A 10 5.92 5.84 1.12
C GLN A 10 6.53 4.58 0.51
N TYR A 11 7.87 4.49 0.50
CA TYR A 11 8.59 3.31 0.02
C TYR A 11 8.36 2.10 0.92
N GLU A 12 8.37 2.28 2.24
CA GLU A 12 8.04 1.21 3.18
C GLU A 12 6.60 0.72 3.00
N LEU A 13 5.63 1.63 2.85
CA LEU A 13 4.25 1.26 2.57
C LEU A 13 4.10 0.51 1.24
N PHE A 14 4.79 0.95 0.20
CA PHE A 14 4.79 0.28 -1.10
C PHE A 14 5.25 -1.17 -0.99
N ASN A 15 6.36 -1.42 -0.29
CA ASN A 15 6.89 -2.76 -0.10
C ASN A 15 5.92 -3.65 0.68
N VAL A 16 5.34 -3.15 1.77
CA VAL A 16 4.33 -3.90 2.53
C VAL A 16 3.14 -4.29 1.66
N LEU A 17 2.62 -3.37 0.86
CA LEU A 17 1.49 -3.67 -0.04
C LEU A 17 1.87 -4.71 -1.10
N ASN A 18 3.06 -4.60 -1.68
CA ASN A 18 3.57 -5.58 -2.65
C ASN A 18 3.75 -6.96 -2.02
N ASP A 19 4.37 -7.05 -0.87
CA ASP A 19 4.59 -8.32 -0.17
C ASP A 19 3.24 -8.96 0.19
N THR A 20 2.26 -8.17 0.63
CA THR A 20 0.90 -8.66 0.89
C THR A 20 0.22 -9.19 -0.38
N ILE A 21 0.38 -8.51 -1.53
CA ILE A 21 -0.17 -8.96 -2.82
C ILE A 21 0.53 -10.24 -3.31
N LEU A 22 1.85 -10.35 -3.16
CA LEU A 22 2.62 -11.47 -3.68
C LEU A 22 2.52 -12.72 -2.80
N LEU A 23 2.46 -12.55 -1.48
CA LEU A 23 2.65 -13.65 -0.53
C LEU A 23 1.36 -14.07 0.19
N ARG A 24 0.36 -13.18 0.30
CA ARG A 24 -0.80 -13.40 1.17
C ARG A 24 -2.14 -13.15 0.50
N PHE A 25 -2.15 -12.70 -0.75
CA PHE A 25 -3.37 -12.23 -1.41
C PHE A 25 -4.45 -13.30 -1.49
N ASP A 26 -4.10 -14.55 -1.76
CA ASP A 26 -5.02 -15.68 -1.77
C ASP A 26 -5.78 -15.86 -0.44
N ARG A 27 -5.11 -15.61 0.69
CA ARG A 27 -5.63 -15.74 2.06
C ARG A 27 -6.44 -14.54 2.55
N LEU A 28 -6.41 -13.43 1.81
CA LEU A 28 -7.16 -12.24 2.16
C LEU A 28 -8.66 -12.42 1.90
N THR A 29 -9.48 -11.85 2.78
CA THR A 29 -10.91 -11.68 2.56
C THR A 29 -11.17 -10.79 1.34
N PRO A 30 -12.36 -10.85 0.71
CA PRO A 30 -12.69 -9.98 -0.41
C PRO A 30 -12.53 -8.48 -0.09
N TRP A 31 -12.86 -8.08 1.14
CA TRP A 31 -12.70 -6.69 1.56
C TRP A 31 -11.22 -6.29 1.67
N GLU A 32 -10.36 -7.12 2.26
CA GLU A 32 -8.92 -6.86 2.36
C GLU A 32 -8.27 -6.81 0.96
N LYS A 33 -8.66 -7.71 0.06
CA LYS A 33 -8.18 -7.71 -1.35
C LYS A 33 -8.47 -6.37 -2.02
N ASN A 34 -9.72 -5.89 -1.91
CA ASN A 34 -10.12 -4.61 -2.49
C ASN A 34 -9.35 -3.46 -1.86
N PHE A 35 -9.22 -3.47 -0.53
CA PHE A 35 -8.50 -2.43 0.20
C PHE A 35 -7.01 -2.35 -0.15
N ILE A 36 -6.31 -3.48 -0.17
CA ILE A 36 -4.89 -3.55 -0.53
C ILE A 36 -4.67 -3.15 -1.99
N THR A 37 -5.54 -3.59 -2.89
CA THR A 37 -5.46 -3.23 -4.32
C THR A 37 -5.68 -1.73 -4.53
N GLU A 38 -6.67 -1.13 -3.85
CA GLU A 38 -6.93 0.30 -3.89
C GLU A 38 -5.73 1.10 -3.35
N LEU A 39 -5.14 0.65 -2.24
CA LEU A 39 -3.95 1.31 -1.68
C LEU A 39 -2.73 1.17 -2.58
N HIS A 40 -2.51 0.00 -3.16
CA HIS A 40 -1.41 -0.21 -4.10
C HIS A 40 -1.55 0.72 -5.31
N HIS A 41 -2.75 0.82 -5.88
CA HIS A 41 -3.04 1.77 -6.95
C HIS A 41 -2.76 3.22 -6.52
N LYS A 42 -3.18 3.62 -5.32
CA LYS A 42 -2.91 4.97 -4.77
C LYS A 42 -1.42 5.25 -4.60
N VAL A 43 -0.64 4.28 -4.13
CA VAL A 43 0.83 4.44 -4.02
C VAL A 43 1.46 4.60 -5.40
N VAL A 44 1.11 3.75 -6.36
CA VAL A 44 1.65 3.80 -7.73
C VAL A 44 1.30 5.11 -8.44
N THR A 45 0.08 5.60 -8.24
CA THR A 45 -0.41 6.86 -8.83
C THR A 45 -0.09 8.10 -7.99
N ARG A 46 0.68 7.95 -6.90
CA ARG A 46 1.08 9.01 -5.96
C ARG A 46 -0.12 9.80 -5.40
N GLN A 47 -1.25 9.14 -5.23
CA GLN A 47 -2.43 9.70 -4.57
C GLN A 47 -2.24 9.76 -3.05
N LEU A 48 -2.98 10.66 -2.40
CA LEU A 48 -2.95 10.79 -0.95
C LEU A 48 -3.51 9.54 -0.27
N ILE A 49 -2.76 9.04 0.72
CA ILE A 49 -3.16 7.94 1.59
C ILE A 49 -3.25 8.47 3.01
N SER A 50 -4.43 8.34 3.61
CA SER A 50 -4.66 8.81 4.97
C SER A 50 -3.86 7.99 5.99
N ILE A 51 -3.53 8.59 7.13
CA ILE A 51 -2.84 7.91 8.23
C ILE A 51 -3.62 6.67 8.68
N LYS A 52 -4.95 6.75 8.73
CA LYS A 52 -5.83 5.61 9.08
C LYS A 52 -5.69 4.46 8.08
N GLN A 53 -5.61 4.76 6.79
CA GLN A 53 -5.39 3.74 5.76
C GLN A 53 -4.03 3.07 5.90
N LYS A 54 -2.96 3.85 6.16
CA LYS A 54 -1.63 3.30 6.42
C LYS A 54 -1.64 2.36 7.64
N GLN A 55 -2.24 2.80 8.75
CA GLN A 55 -2.35 2.01 9.97
C GLN A 55 -3.15 0.73 9.77
N LEU A 56 -4.19 0.77 8.94
CA LEU A 56 -5.01 -0.40 8.63
C LEU A 56 -4.27 -1.39 7.73
N ALA A 57 -3.53 -0.90 6.73
CA ALA A 57 -2.71 -1.76 5.86
C ALA A 57 -1.64 -2.53 6.63
N LEU A 58 -1.06 -1.93 7.68
CA LEU A 58 -0.08 -2.58 8.56
C LEU A 58 -0.67 -3.66 9.48
N LYS A 59 -2.00 -3.76 9.58
CA LYS A 59 -2.70 -4.76 10.41
C LYS A 59 -3.15 -5.99 9.63
N ILE A 60 -3.06 -5.95 8.31
CA ILE A 60 -3.44 -7.03 7.39
C ILE A 60 -2.23 -7.93 7.17
#